data_AF-A0A9D6SD49-F1
#
_entry.id   AF-A0A9D6SD49-F1
#
_cell.length_a   1.000
_cell.length_b   1.000
_cell.length_c   1.000
_cell.angle_alpha   90.00
_cell.angle_beta   90.00
_cell.angle_gamma   90.00
#
_symmetry.space_group_name_H-M   'P 1'
#
loop_
_entity.id
_entity.type
_entity.pdbx_description
1 polymer ?
#
loop_
_entity_poly.entity_id
_entity_poly.type
_entity_poly.pdbx_seq_one_letter_code
_entity_poly.pdbx_strand_id
1 'polypeptide(L)'
;MPPYTISYDDFISPDENKRLEVFLRDRTSEDPEMKILRKEIRGIVRTALTSLPRRERYIIEKRFGLRDDRNLTLEAISKTLQLSKERVRQLEQEALGKLRWALDRIRNEILAA
;
A
#
# COMPACT_ATOMS: atom_id res chain seq x y z
N MET A 1 19.50 15.55 -49.28
CA MET A 1 18.65 15.10 -48.16
C MET A 1 19.18 15.76 -46.89
N PRO A 2 18.56 16.85 -46.39
CA PRO A 2 18.96 17.45 -45.12
C PRO A 2 18.23 16.74 -43.95
N PRO A 3 18.85 16.67 -42.75
CA PRO A 3 18.21 16.10 -41.57
C PRO A 3 17.30 17.16 -40.94
N TYR A 4 16.01 16.89 -40.82
CA TYR A 4 15.17 17.75 -39.99
C TYR A 4 15.30 17.29 -38.53
N THR A 5 16.10 18.03 -37.75
CA THR A 5 16.01 18.05 -36.30
C THR A 5 14.75 18.85 -35.95
N ILE A 6 13.78 18.21 -35.32
CA ILE A 6 12.57 18.89 -34.83
C ILE A 6 12.96 19.63 -33.54
N SER A 7 12.75 20.94 -33.53
CA SER A 7 12.99 21.82 -32.38
C SER A 7 11.88 21.66 -31.35
N TYR A 8 12.22 21.83 -30.07
CA TYR A 8 11.29 21.71 -28.93
C TYR A 8 10.20 22.78 -28.90
N ASP A 9 10.34 23.83 -29.71
CA ASP A 9 9.49 25.02 -29.74
C ASP A 9 8.55 25.08 -30.95
N ASP A 10 8.50 24.03 -31.78
CA ASP A 10 7.56 24.01 -32.91
C ASP A 10 6.16 23.65 -32.44
N PHE A 11 5.24 24.62 -32.58
CA PHE A 11 3.83 24.50 -32.26
C PHE A 11 3.17 23.41 -33.12
N ILE A 12 2.59 22.39 -32.48
CA ILE A 12 1.93 21.27 -33.17
C ILE A 12 0.56 21.68 -33.77
N SER A 13 0.02 22.85 -33.44
CA SER A 13 -1.16 23.39 -34.12
C SER A 13 -1.41 24.88 -33.81
N PRO A 14 -1.99 25.68 -34.71
CA PRO A 14 -2.24 27.10 -34.47
C PRO A 14 -3.38 27.42 -33.50
N ASP A 15 -4.20 26.44 -33.09
CA ASP A 15 -5.49 26.70 -32.41
C ASP A 15 -5.60 26.20 -30.96
N GLU A 16 -4.57 25.57 -30.38
CA GLU A 16 -4.58 25.28 -28.95
C GLU A 16 -3.27 25.69 -28.31
N ASN A 17 -3.35 26.67 -27.42
CA ASN A 17 -2.27 27.22 -26.61
C ASN A 17 -1.71 26.22 -25.55
N LYS A 18 -1.70 24.92 -25.87
CA LYS A 18 -1.21 23.84 -24.99
C LYS A 18 0.26 23.59 -25.29
N ARG A 19 1.11 24.30 -24.54
CA ARG A 19 2.55 24.08 -24.45
C ARG A 19 2.86 22.59 -24.21
N LEU A 20 3.80 22.06 -24.98
CA LEU A 20 4.33 20.68 -24.88
C LEU A 20 4.89 20.34 -23.48
N GLU A 21 5.19 21.34 -22.66
CA GLU A 21 5.54 21.19 -21.24
C GLU A 21 4.50 20.41 -20.43
N VAL A 22 3.22 20.44 -20.83
CA VAL A 22 2.14 19.70 -20.13
C VAL A 22 2.20 18.19 -20.43
N PHE A 23 2.76 17.79 -21.58
CA PHE A 23 2.88 16.37 -21.95
C PHE A 23 4.11 15.68 -21.34
N LEU A 24 5.10 16.45 -20.89
CA LEU A 24 6.29 15.96 -20.16
C LEU A 24 6.12 16.03 -18.64
N ARG A 25 4.91 16.27 -18.13
CA ARG A 25 4.60 15.87 -16.75
C ARG A 25 4.63 14.36 -16.70
N ASP A 26 5.76 13.87 -16.23
CA ASP A 26 6.08 12.47 -16.00
C ASP A 26 4.93 11.76 -15.28
N ARG A 27 4.07 11.10 -16.05
CA ARG A 27 2.92 10.33 -15.55
C ARG A 27 3.33 9.08 -14.76
N THR A 28 4.65 8.88 -14.57
CA THR A 28 5.22 7.77 -13.78
C THR A 28 5.57 8.17 -12.35
N SER A 29 5.61 9.48 -12.05
CA SER A 29 5.89 9.96 -10.71
C SER A 29 4.62 9.93 -9.86
N GLU A 30 4.47 8.90 -9.02
CA GLU A 30 3.45 8.86 -7.96
C GLU A 30 3.41 10.21 -7.24
N ASP A 31 2.21 10.80 -7.19
CA ASP A 31 1.92 12.08 -6.54
C ASP A 31 2.57 12.12 -5.13
N PRO A 32 3.41 13.12 -4.82
CA PRO A 32 4.05 13.24 -3.51
C PRO A 32 3.04 13.21 -2.35
N GLU A 33 1.84 13.76 -2.52
CA GLU A 33 0.79 13.70 -1.51
C GLU A 33 0.33 12.24 -1.27
N MET A 34 0.14 11.48 -2.36
CA MET A 34 -0.23 10.07 -2.29
C MET A 34 0.88 9.22 -1.65
N LYS A 35 2.16 9.57 -1.85
CA LYS A 35 3.28 8.89 -1.17
C LYS A 35 3.26 9.12 0.33
N ILE A 36 3.00 10.35 0.77
CA ILE A 36 2.89 10.70 2.19
C ILE A 36 1.72 9.94 2.82
N LEU A 37 0.54 10.00 2.19
CA LEU A 37 -0.65 9.30 2.66
C LEU A 37 -0.42 7.78 2.79
N ARG A 38 0.19 7.14 1.78
CA ARG A 38 0.54 5.70 1.85
C ARG A 38 1.50 5.39 2.99
N LYS A 39 2.46 6.28 3.27
CA LYS A 39 3.41 6.11 4.38
C LYS A 39 2.69 6.21 5.73
N GLU A 40 1.78 7.16 5.89
CA GLU A 40 0.97 7.31 7.10
C GLU A 40 0.07 6.10 7.34
N ILE A 41 -0.67 5.65 6.31
CA ILE A 41 -1.53 4.46 6.40
C ILE A 41 -0.71 3.23 6.80
N ARG A 42 0.46 3.03 6.19
CA ARG A 42 1.38 1.93 6.59
C ARG A 42 1.84 2.05 8.04
N GLY A 43 2.10 3.28 8.51
CA GLY A 43 2.44 3.55 9.90
C GLY A 43 1.33 3.12 10.87
N ILE A 44 0.09 3.52 10.59
CA ILE A 44 -1.08 3.18 11.40
C ILE A 44 -1.29 1.66 11.46
N VAL A 45 -1.24 0.99 10.31
CA VAL A 45 -1.35 -0.48 10.23
C VAL A 45 -0.25 -1.15 11.03
N ARG A 46 1.00 -0.67 10.91
CA ARG A 46 2.14 -1.24 11.64
C ARG A 46 1.97 -1.08 13.16
N THR A 47 1.49 0.07 13.62
CA THR A 47 1.16 0.29 15.03
C THR A 47 0.05 -0.66 15.48
N ALA A 48 -1.03 -0.81 14.71
CA ALA A 48 -2.10 -1.75 15.03
C ALA A 48 -1.58 -3.20 15.12
N LEU A 49 -0.70 -3.62 14.20
CA LEU A 49 -0.07 -4.95 14.24
C LEU A 49 0.78 -5.17 15.50
N THR A 50 1.35 -4.13 16.12
CA THR A 50 2.12 -4.29 17.37
C THR A 50 1.27 -4.76 18.55
N SER A 51 -0.05 -4.51 18.53
CA SER A 51 -0.99 -5.00 19.53
C SER A 51 -1.29 -6.49 19.41
N LEU A 52 -1.01 -7.10 18.25
CA LEU A 52 -1.28 -8.52 18.02
C LEU A 52 -0.21 -9.41 18.66
N PRO A 53 -0.60 -10.58 19.20
CA PRO A 53 0.31 -11.67 19.52
C PRO A 53 1.21 -12.06 18.34
N ARG A 54 2.44 -12.50 18.63
CA ARG A 54 3.46 -12.81 17.61
C ARG A 54 2.97 -13.78 16.53
N ARG A 55 2.17 -14.80 16.91
CA ARG A 55 1.61 -15.79 15.98
C ARG A 55 0.55 -15.19 15.06
N GLU A 56 -0.40 -14.44 15.63
CA GLU A 56 -1.45 -13.73 14.90
C GLU A 56 -0.87 -12.69 13.94
N ARG A 57 0.08 -11.89 14.43
CA ARG A 57 0.82 -10.93 13.60
C ARG A 57 1.49 -11.60 12.42
N TYR A 58 2.17 -12.72 12.64
CA TYR A 58 2.83 -13.47 11.57
C TYR A 58 1.84 -13.93 10.49
N ILE A 59 0.68 -14.45 10.91
CA ILE A 59 -0.38 -14.88 9.98
C ILE A 59 -0.83 -13.68 9.14
N ILE A 60 -1.18 -12.56 9.76
CA ILE A 60 -1.66 -11.36 9.04
C ILE A 60 -0.58 -10.76 8.14
N GLU A 61 0.65 -10.59 8.64
CA GLU A 61 1.77 -10.07 7.85
C GLU A 61 2.01 -10.88 6.57
N LYS A 62 1.99 -12.22 6.69
CA LYS A 62 2.17 -13.11 5.54
C LYS A 62 0.94 -13.23 4.67
N ARG A 63 -0.26 -13.17 5.22
CA ARG A 63 -1.52 -13.24 4.47
C ARG A 63 -1.70 -12.03 3.55
N PHE A 64 -1.38 -10.85 4.05
CA PHE A 64 -1.62 -9.58 3.35
C PHE A 64 -0.35 -8.94 2.78
N GLY A 65 0.81 -9.61 2.91
CA GLY A 65 2.07 -9.12 2.37
C GLY A 65 2.60 -7.85 3.04
N LEU A 66 2.19 -7.54 4.27
CA LEU A 66 2.43 -6.25 4.93
C LEU A 66 3.91 -5.94 5.25
N ARG A 67 4.81 -6.89 4.99
CA ARG A 67 6.24 -6.77 5.27
C ARG A 67 7.11 -6.91 4.02
N ASP A 68 6.80 -7.88 3.18
CA ASP A 68 7.64 -8.26 2.03
C ASP A 68 6.89 -8.16 0.68
N ASP A 69 5.69 -7.55 0.67
CA ASP A 69 4.72 -7.51 -0.46
C ASP A 69 4.35 -8.89 -1.05
N ARG A 70 4.69 -9.97 -0.34
CA ARG A 70 4.38 -11.34 -0.71
C ARG A 70 3.27 -11.89 0.18
N ASN A 71 2.10 -12.12 -0.41
CA ASN A 71 1.00 -12.80 0.25
C ASN A 71 1.18 -14.33 0.21
N LEU A 72 0.74 -15.00 1.26
CA LEU A 72 0.73 -16.46 1.37
C LEU A 72 -0.71 -16.96 1.61
N THR A 73 -1.01 -18.15 1.08
CA THR A 73 -2.29 -18.82 1.31
C THR A 73 -2.35 -19.39 2.74
N LEU A 74 -3.57 -19.64 3.25
CA LEU A 74 -3.72 -20.34 4.55
C LEU A 74 -2.98 -21.67 4.57
N GLU A 75 -2.91 -22.37 3.45
CA GLU A 75 -2.24 -23.66 3.36
C GLU A 75 -0.72 -23.54 3.50
N ALA A 76 -0.10 -22.55 2.85
CA ALA A 76 1.32 -22.29 3.01
C ALA A 76 1.66 -21.87 4.46
N ILE A 77 0.80 -21.03 5.05
CA ILE A 77 0.94 -20.59 6.44
C ILE A 77 0.74 -21.76 7.42
N SER A 78 -0.25 -22.63 7.17
CA SER A 78 -0.54 -23.79 8.03
C SER A 78 0.60 -24.80 8.03
N LYS A 79 1.22 -25.03 6.86
CA LYS A 79 2.45 -25.84 6.74
C LYS A 79 3.61 -25.23 7.53
N THR A 80 3.80 -23.92 7.43
CA THR A 80 4.90 -23.23 8.11
C THR A 80 4.73 -23.21 9.64
N LEU A 81 3.50 -23.05 10.12
CA LEU A 81 3.17 -23.01 11.55
C LEU A 81 2.90 -24.39 12.17
N GLN A 82 2.89 -25.46 11.35
CA GLN A 82 2.50 -26.81 11.75
C GLN A 82 1.13 -26.86 12.43
N LEU A 83 0.18 -26.10 11.90
CA LEU A 83 -1.20 -26.02 12.38
C LEU A 83 -2.17 -26.55 11.32
N SER A 84 -3.38 -26.92 11.73
CA SER A 84 -4.45 -27.19 10.78
C SER A 84 -4.88 -25.91 10.07
N LYS A 85 -5.37 -26.04 8.83
CA LYS A 85 -5.90 -24.91 8.05
C LYS A 85 -7.00 -24.16 8.80
N GLU A 86 -7.87 -24.88 9.50
CA GLU A 86 -8.94 -24.27 10.30
C GLU A 86 -8.38 -23.50 11.51
N ARG A 87 -7.33 -24.01 12.16
CA ARG A 87 -6.70 -23.29 13.28
C ARG A 87 -6.07 -21.98 12.82
N VAL A 88 -5.45 -21.95 11.64
CA VAL A 88 -4.93 -20.71 11.04
C VAL A 88 -6.08 -19.75 10.71
N ARG A 89 -7.20 -20.26 10.19
CA ARG A 89 -8.40 -19.45 9.90
C ARG A 89 -8.98 -18.79 11.16
N GLN A 90 -9.06 -19.54 12.26
CA GLN A 90 -9.50 -19.01 13.56
C GLN A 90 -8.57 -17.90 14.05
N LEU A 91 -7.25 -18.15 14.03
CA LEU A 91 -6.26 -17.15 14.43
C LEU A 91 -6.30 -15.90 13.53
N GLU A 92 -6.56 -16.06 12.23
CA GLU A 92 -6.79 -14.94 11.31
C GLU A 92 -8.01 -14.10 11.74
N GLN A 93 -9.14 -14.75 12.03
CA GLN A 93 -10.35 -14.04 12.47
C GLN A 93 -10.15 -13.33 13.82
N GLU A 94 -9.52 -13.99 14.78
CA GLU A 94 -9.16 -13.40 16.08
C GLU A 94 -8.26 -12.17 15.89
N ALA A 95 -7.26 -12.28 15.03
CA ALA A 95 -6.34 -11.19 14.73
C ALA A 95 -7.04 -10.00 14.05
N LEU A 96 -7.93 -10.26 13.08
CA LEU A 96 -8.71 -9.23 12.40
C LEU A 96 -9.66 -8.50 13.37
N GLY A 97 -10.27 -9.24 14.30
CA GLY A 97 -11.10 -8.65 15.37
C GLY A 97 -10.29 -7.69 16.23
N LYS A 98 -9.11 -8.11 16.70
CA LYS A 98 -8.21 -7.26 17.50
C LYS A 98 -7.68 -6.06 16.72
N LEU A 99 -7.34 -6.25 15.45
CA LEU A 99 -6.89 -5.15 14.58
C LEU A 99 -7.95 -4.09 14.42
N ARG A 100 -9.22 -4.47 14.23
CA ARG A 100 -10.32 -3.52 14.14
C ARG A 100 -10.41 -2.66 15.40
N TRP A 101 -10.31 -3.27 16.58
CA TRP A 101 -10.35 -2.55 17.86
C TRP A 101 -9.15 -1.62 18.02
N ALA A 102 -7.95 -2.08 17.65
CA ALA A 102 -6.74 -1.27 17.68
C ALA A 102 -6.85 -0.06 16.72
N LEU A 103 -7.37 -0.25 15.52
CA LEU A 103 -7.58 0.82 14.54
C LEU A 103 -8.67 1.81 15.00
N ASP A 104 -9.77 1.32 15.57
CA ASP A 104 -10.82 2.18 16.12
C ASP A 104 -10.27 3.04 17.26
N ARG A 105 -9.41 2.47 18.11
CA ARG A 105 -8.71 3.22 19.16
C ARG A 105 -7.77 4.29 18.58
N ILE A 106 -6.91 3.94 17.64
CA ILE A 106 -5.97 4.87 17.00
C ILE A 106 -6.75 6.01 16.30
N ARG A 107 -7.85 5.68 15.61
CA ARG A 107 -8.72 6.68 14.98
C ARG A 107 -9.27 7.65 16.02
N ASN A 108 -9.76 7.15 17.16
CA ASN A 108 -10.30 8.01 18.21
C ASN A 108 -9.22 8.90 18.83
N GLU A 109 -7.99 8.40 18.98
CA GLU A 109 -6.86 9.18 19.45
C GLU A 109 -6.47 10.30 18.47
N ILE A 110 -6.51 10.04 17.15
CA ILE A 110 -6.26 11.06 16.11
C ILE A 110 -7.37 12.12 16.07
N LEU A 111 -8.63 11.73 16.22
CA LEU A 111 -9.77 12.67 16.20
C LEU A 111 -9.90 13.51 17.49
N ALA A 112 -9.27 13.06 18.58
CA ALA A 112 -9.28 13.75 19.87
C ALA A 112 -8.07 14.69 20.06
N ALA A 113 -7.13 14.70 19.12
CA ALA A 113 -5.93 15.55 19.10
C ALA A 113 -6.13 16.76 18.17
#